data_AF-A0A151BEA7-F1
#
_entry.id   AF-A0A151BEA7-F1
#
_cell.length_a   1.000
_cell.length_b   1.000
_cell.length_c   1.000
_cell.angle_alpha   90.00
_cell.angle_beta   90.00
_cell.angle_gamma   90.00
#
_symmetry.space_group_name_H-M   'P 1'
#
loop_
_entity.id
_entity.type
_entity.pdbx_description
1 polymer ?
#
loop_
_entity_poly.entity_id
_entity_poly.type
_entity_poly.pdbx_seq_one_letter_code
_entity_poly.pdbx_strand_id
1 'polypeptide(L)'
;MNRESGWEEVEDRLRAGCITLELAIKEVGSSLWKRVGRGDLKPELALRVFKDLVKFKPVKLYKQEELLVEAMEYALKLGLTIYDCLFIALAKRLGEPLITSDRKQVEAAQRLNILVDFIP
;
A
#
# COMPACT_ATOMS: atom_id res chain seq x y z
N MET A 1 -0.48 -19.63 11.58
CA MET A 1 -0.12 -18.55 10.65
C MET A 1 -0.34 -17.27 11.43
N ASN A 2 0.72 -16.52 11.78
CA ASN A 2 0.55 -15.28 12.55
C ASN A 2 -0.09 -14.23 11.63
N ARG A 3 -1.38 -13.97 11.88
CA ARG A 3 -2.14 -12.89 11.24
C ARG A 3 -1.94 -11.63 12.05
N GLU A 4 -1.70 -10.53 11.35
CA GLU A 4 -1.50 -9.21 11.96
C GLU A 4 -2.86 -8.68 12.45
N SER A 5 -2.87 -7.72 13.38
CA SER A 5 -4.11 -7.01 13.72
C SER A 5 -4.71 -6.39 12.46
N GLY A 6 -6.04 -6.26 12.38
CA GLY A 6 -6.70 -5.62 11.25
C GLY A 6 -6.79 -6.46 9.96
N TRP A 7 -6.32 -7.72 9.97
CA TRP A 7 -6.26 -8.54 8.74
C TRP A 7 -7.65 -8.87 8.15
N GLU A 8 -8.68 -8.95 8.98
CA GLU A 8 -10.06 -9.23 8.57
C GLU A 8 -10.61 -8.03 7.79
N GLU A 9 -10.39 -6.83 8.31
CA GLU A 9 -10.76 -5.59 7.67
C GLU A 9 -10.03 -5.40 6.34
N VAL A 10 -8.74 -5.73 6.27
CA VAL A 10 -8.00 -5.72 5.00
C VAL A 10 -8.64 -6.70 4.01
N GLU A 11 -8.96 -7.92 4.42
CA GLU A 11 -9.58 -8.91 3.54
C GLU A 11 -10.92 -8.42 3.01
N ASP A 12 -11.77 -7.84 3.85
CA ASP A 12 -13.06 -7.28 3.46
C ASP A 12 -12.90 -6.15 2.43
N ARG A 13 -11.92 -5.26 2.62
CA ARG A 13 -11.63 -4.19 1.65
C ARG A 13 -11.09 -4.71 0.33
N LEU A 14 -10.21 -5.71 0.36
CA LEU A 14 -9.73 -6.37 -0.85
C LEU A 14 -10.89 -7.02 -1.63
N ARG A 15 -11.83 -7.67 -0.93
CA ARG A 15 -13.02 -8.30 -1.52
C ARG A 15 -14.01 -7.29 -2.09
N ALA A 16 -14.16 -6.12 -1.46
CA ALA A 16 -14.95 -5.01 -1.98
C ALA A 16 -14.38 -4.41 -3.28
N GLY A 17 -13.11 -4.70 -3.58
CA GLY A 17 -12.40 -4.23 -4.76
C GLY A 17 -11.52 -3.01 -4.43
N CYS A 18 -10.28 -3.04 -4.92
CA CYS A 18 -9.34 -1.96 -4.70
C CYS A 18 -8.43 -1.74 -5.92
N ILE A 19 -7.89 -0.53 -5.99
CA ILE A 19 -6.94 -0.09 -7.01
C ILE A 19 -5.67 0.32 -6.29
N THR A 20 -4.52 -0.12 -6.79
CA THR A 20 -3.22 0.20 -6.21
C THR A 20 -2.14 0.31 -7.29
N LEU A 21 -0.89 0.39 -6.89
CA LEU A 21 0.28 0.55 -7.76
C LEU A 21 1.10 -0.74 -7.79
N GLU A 22 1.85 -0.96 -8.88
CA GLU A 22 2.88 -2.01 -8.93
C GLU A 22 3.93 -1.87 -7.80
N LEU A 23 4.07 -0.66 -7.23
CA LEU A 23 4.88 -0.40 -6.04
C LEU A 23 4.42 -1.21 -4.83
N ALA A 24 3.12 -1.39 -4.61
CA ALA A 24 2.59 -2.14 -3.48
C ALA A 24 3.09 -3.60 -3.46
N ILE A 25 3.27 -4.21 -4.64
CA ILE A 25 3.83 -5.56 -4.75
C ILE A 25 5.26 -5.58 -4.19
N LYS A 26 6.08 -4.55 -4.48
CA LYS A 26 7.45 -4.44 -3.96
C LYS A 26 7.46 -4.22 -2.45
N GLU A 27 6.50 -3.46 -1.92
CA GLU A 27 6.36 -3.22 -0.49
C GLU A 27 5.95 -4.47 0.29
N VAL A 28 5.06 -5.31 -0.28
CA VAL A 28 4.76 -6.63 0.28
C VAL A 28 6.02 -7.50 0.29
N GLY A 29 6.79 -7.51 -0.81
CA GLY A 29 8.07 -8.22 -0.88
C GLY A 29 9.07 -7.75 0.19
N SER A 30 9.21 -6.43 0.38
CA SER A 30 10.05 -5.82 1.41
C SER A 30 9.60 -6.23 2.81
N SER A 31 8.30 -6.25 3.07
CA SER A 31 7.72 -6.65 4.35
C SER A 31 7.97 -8.13 4.66
N LEU A 32 7.82 -9.01 3.68
CA LEU A 32 8.16 -10.44 3.79
C LEU A 32 9.66 -10.64 4.07
N TRP A 33 10.53 -9.94 3.34
CA TRP A 33 11.98 -10.00 3.56
C TRP A 33 12.37 -9.56 4.97
N LYS A 34 11.81 -8.45 5.47
CA LYS A 34 12.05 -7.98 6.84
C LYS A 34 11.58 -9.01 7.88
N ARG A 35 10.43 -9.65 7.68
CA ARG A 35 9.92 -10.71 8.57
C ARG A 35 10.83 -11.94 8.59
N VAL A 36 11.37 -12.35 7.44
CA VAL A 36 12.39 -13.41 7.38
C VAL A 36 13.65 -13.00 8.13
N GLY A 37 14.13 -11.77 7.93
CA GLY A 37 15.33 -11.26 8.61
C GLY A 37 15.21 -11.21 10.14
N ARG A 38 13.99 -11.07 10.68
CA ARG A 38 13.71 -11.13 12.13
C ARG A 38 13.47 -12.53 12.67
N GLY A 39 13.37 -13.55 11.82
CA GLY A 39 13.01 -14.91 12.21
C GLY A 39 11.51 -15.15 12.39
N ASP A 40 10.66 -14.16 12.08
CA ASP A 40 9.19 -14.24 12.22
C ASP A 40 8.54 -15.13 11.14
N LEU A 41 9.26 -15.40 10.05
CA LEU A 41 8.77 -16.10 8.87
C LEU A 41 9.86 -16.95 8.23
N LYS A 42 9.52 -18.18 7.84
CA LYS A 42 10.44 -19.04 7.09
C LYS A 42 10.63 -18.52 5.65
N PRO A 43 11.88 -18.52 5.10
CA PRO A 43 12.14 -18.07 3.73
C PRO A 43 11.27 -18.76 2.67
N GLU A 44 11.03 -20.06 2.82
CA GLU A 44 10.26 -20.87 1.86
C GLU A 44 8.79 -20.44 1.84
N LEU A 45 8.24 -20.12 3.02
CA LEU A 45 6.88 -19.61 3.14
C LEU A 45 6.76 -18.21 2.56
N ALA A 46 7.72 -17.33 2.84
CA ALA A 46 7.77 -15.98 2.26
C ALA A 46 7.79 -16.03 0.72
N LEU A 47 8.64 -16.88 0.14
CA LEU A 47 8.75 -17.03 -1.31
C LEU A 47 7.45 -17.59 -1.92
N ARG A 48 6.80 -18.57 -1.26
CA ARG A 48 5.53 -19.12 -1.72
C ARG A 48 4.43 -18.06 -1.75
N VAL A 49 4.27 -17.32 -0.64
CA VAL A 49 3.27 -16.25 -0.53
C VAL A 49 3.51 -15.17 -1.59
N PHE A 50 4.76 -14.77 -1.79
CA PHE A 50 5.09 -13.76 -2.78
C PHE A 50 4.83 -14.22 -4.23
N LYS A 51 5.14 -15.48 -4.54
CA LYS A 51 4.84 -16.09 -5.84
C LYS A 51 3.32 -16.10 -6.12
N ASP A 52 2.52 -16.45 -5.12
CA ASP A 52 1.07 -16.46 -5.25
C ASP A 52 0.53 -15.03 -5.51
N LEU A 53 1.00 -14.03 -4.76
CA LEU A 53 0.64 -12.63 -4.98
C LEU A 53 0.92 -12.16 -6.41
N VAL A 54 2.13 -12.42 -6.92
CA VAL A 54 2.55 -12.02 -8.26
C VAL A 54 1.75 -12.74 -9.35
N LYS A 55 1.41 -14.01 -9.12
CA LYS A 55 0.65 -14.83 -10.08
C LYS A 55 -0.81 -14.38 -10.16
N PHE A 56 -1.46 -14.15 -9.02
CA PHE A 56 -2.89 -13.92 -8.97
C PHE A 56 -3.29 -12.45 -9.06
N LYS A 57 -2.40 -11.51 -8.71
CA LYS A 57 -2.63 -10.05 -8.74
C LYS A 57 -4.06 -9.69 -8.31
N PRO A 58 -4.43 -9.88 -7.03
CA PRO A 58 -5.81 -9.79 -6.56
C PRO A 58 -6.42 -8.37 -6.59
N VAL A 59 -5.66 -7.38 -7.08
CA VAL A 59 -5.97 -5.96 -7.02
C VAL A 59 -5.74 -5.31 -8.38
N LYS A 60 -6.55 -4.33 -8.75
CA LYS A 60 -6.38 -3.62 -10.02
C LYS A 60 -5.17 -2.69 -9.92
N LEU A 61 -4.33 -2.68 -10.96
CA LEU A 61 -3.10 -1.89 -10.96
C LEU A 61 -3.26 -0.64 -11.83
N TYR A 62 -2.89 0.50 -11.27
CA TYR A 62 -2.83 1.80 -11.95
C TYR A 62 -1.41 2.08 -12.45
N LYS A 63 -1.29 2.79 -13.58
CA LYS A 63 -0.01 3.20 -14.15
C LYS A 63 0.62 4.32 -13.33
N GLN A 64 1.65 3.99 -12.57
CA GLN A 64 2.35 4.92 -11.68
C GLN A 64 2.99 6.10 -12.44
N GLU A 65 3.35 5.92 -13.71
CA GLU A 65 4.04 6.92 -14.53
C GLU A 65 3.19 8.19 -14.69
N GLU A 66 1.86 8.02 -14.67
CA GLU A 66 0.88 9.11 -14.76
C GLU A 66 0.73 9.89 -13.44
N LEU A 67 1.40 9.48 -12.37
CA LEU A 67 1.30 10.08 -11.04
C LEU A 67 2.62 10.70 -10.56
N LEU A 68 3.72 10.51 -11.30
CA LEU A 68 5.07 10.85 -10.81
C LEU A 68 5.24 12.33 -10.50
N VAL A 69 4.68 13.21 -11.34
CA VAL A 69 4.81 14.67 -11.16
C VAL A 69 3.98 15.11 -9.96
N GLU A 70 2.70 14.74 -9.89
CA GLU A 70 1.82 15.07 -8.77
C GLU A 70 2.35 14.48 -7.44
N ALA A 71 2.86 13.25 -7.46
CA ALA A 71 3.46 12.62 -6.28
C ALA A 71 4.71 13.37 -5.82
N MET A 72 5.54 13.88 -6.74
CA MET A 72 6.72 14.68 -6.39
C MET A 72 6.31 16.03 -5.79
N GLU A 73 5.30 16.70 -6.34
CA GLU A 73 4.75 17.93 -5.76
C GLU A 73 4.24 17.71 -4.33
N TYR A 74 3.52 16.61 -4.10
CA TYR A 74 3.05 16.22 -2.78
C TYR A 74 4.20 15.86 -1.84
N ALA A 75 5.23 15.17 -2.31
CA ALA A 75 6.41 14.83 -1.50
C ALA A 75 7.09 16.09 -0.96
N LEU A 76 7.32 17.08 -1.83
CA LEU A 76 7.90 18.37 -1.46
C LEU A 76 7.01 19.15 -0.49
N LYS A 77 5.70 19.19 -0.75
CA LYS A 77 4.73 19.94 0.06
C LYS A 77 4.51 19.34 1.45
N LEU A 78 4.49 18.01 1.54
CA LEU A 78 4.09 17.27 2.74
C LEU A 78 5.27 16.73 3.54
N GLY A 79 6.48 16.74 2.97
CA GLY A 79 7.68 16.20 3.61
C GLY A 79 7.69 14.67 3.71
N LEU A 80 7.06 13.99 2.75
CA LEU A 80 7.02 12.53 2.66
C LEU A 80 7.88 12.02 1.49
N THR A 81 8.12 10.71 1.46
CA THR A 81 8.80 10.10 0.32
C THR A 81 7.89 10.11 -0.91
N ILE A 82 8.48 10.13 -2.11
CA ILE A 82 7.70 9.99 -3.35
C ILE A 82 6.91 8.68 -3.38
N TYR A 83 7.40 7.62 -2.74
CA TYR A 83 6.71 6.34 -2.64
C TYR A 83 5.39 6.46 -1.87
N ASP A 84 5.41 7.13 -0.72
CA ASP A 84 4.18 7.40 0.04
C ASP A 84 3.22 8.30 -0.73
N CYS A 85 3.76 9.33 -1.36
CA CYS A 85 2.95 10.29 -2.12
C CYS A 85 2.33 9.71 -3.39
N LEU A 86 2.86 8.61 -3.94
CA LEU A 86 2.25 7.94 -5.08
C LEU A 86 0.87 7.36 -4.74
N PHE A 87 0.70 6.76 -3.55
CA PHE A 87 -0.61 6.26 -3.10
C PHE A 87 -1.58 7.41 -2.84
N ILE A 88 -1.10 8.49 -2.23
CA ILE A 88 -1.88 9.71 -1.98
C ILE A 88 -2.33 10.34 -3.30
N ALA A 89 -1.43 10.43 -4.29
CA ALA A 89 -1.73 10.96 -5.61
C ALA A 89 -2.77 10.11 -6.34
N LEU A 90 -2.66 8.78 -6.25
CA LEU A 90 -3.64 7.87 -6.82
C LEU A 90 -5.03 8.08 -6.20
N ALA A 91 -5.12 8.10 -4.86
CA ALA A 91 -6.38 8.32 -4.15
C ALA A 91 -7.01 9.66 -4.53
N LYS A 92 -6.20 10.73 -4.58
CA LYS A 92 -6.66 12.06 -4.98
C LYS A 92 -7.18 12.09 -6.42
N ARG A 93 -6.46 11.44 -7.35
CA ARG A 93 -6.80 11.43 -8.78
C ARG A 93 -8.10 10.69 -9.06
N LEU A 94 -8.33 9.59 -8.36
CA LEU A 94 -9.55 8.80 -8.51
C LEU A 94 -10.72 9.35 -7.69
N GLY A 95 -10.47 10.25 -6.74
CA GLY A 95 -11.50 10.74 -5.81
C GLY A 95 -11.96 9.66 -4.83
N GLU A 96 -11.11 8.67 -4.57
CA GLU A 96 -11.41 7.50 -3.74
C GLU A 96 -10.71 7.58 -2.38
N PRO A 97 -11.22 6.89 -1.34
CA PRO A 97 -10.55 6.82 -0.05
C PRO A 97 -9.17 6.16 -0.14
N LEU A 98 -8.20 6.69 0.62
CA LEU A 98 -6.92 6.03 0.85
C LEU A 98 -7.08 5.00 1.98
N ILE A 99 -6.81 3.73 1.68
CA ILE A 99 -6.72 2.67 2.69
C ILE A 99 -5.25 2.52 3.07
N THR A 100 -4.90 2.69 4.35
CA THR A 100 -3.51 2.61 4.80
C THR A 100 -3.37 2.24 6.28
N SER A 101 -2.25 1.62 6.62
CA SER A 101 -1.81 1.38 8.00
C SER A 101 -0.74 2.38 8.44
N ASP A 102 -0.31 3.30 7.55
CA ASP A 102 0.69 4.32 7.88
C ASP A 102 0.02 5.63 8.32
N ARG A 103 0.18 5.98 9.61
CA ARG A 103 -0.34 7.22 10.19
C ARG A 103 0.16 8.49 9.49
N LYS A 104 1.38 8.50 8.95
CA LYS A 104 1.91 9.64 8.20
C LYS A 104 1.15 9.85 6.91
N GLN A 105 0.75 8.76 6.24
CA GLN A 105 -0.10 8.83 5.05
C GLN A 105 -1.52 9.30 5.41
N VAL A 106 -2.08 8.88 6.55
CA VAL A 106 -3.37 9.39 7.06
C VAL A 106 -3.33 10.91 7.21
N GLU A 107 -2.34 11.43 7.95
CA GLU A 107 -2.20 12.86 8.21
C GLU A 107 -2.02 13.66 6.92
N ALA A 108 -1.22 13.16 5.99
CA ALA A 108 -0.97 13.79 4.70
C ALA A 108 -2.21 13.79 3.80
N ALA A 109 -2.96 12.69 3.75
CA ALA A 109 -4.20 12.59 2.99
C ALA A 109 -5.28 13.55 3.52
N GLN A 110 -5.40 13.68 4.84
CA GLN A 110 -6.32 14.63 5.48
C GLN A 110 -6.00 16.09 5.10
N ARG A 111 -4.71 16.48 5.06
CA ARG A 111 -4.28 17.82 4.61
C ARG A 111 -4.65 18.12 3.16
N LEU A 112 -4.89 17.09 2.34
CA LEU A 112 -5.32 17.20 0.95
C LEU A 112 -6.83 16.98 0.76
N ASN A 113 -7.60 16.88 1.86
CA ASN A 113 -9.03 16.57 1.87
C ASN A 113 -9.35 15.26 1.12
N ILE A 114 -8.55 14.22 1.36
CA ILE A 114 -8.79 12.86 0.88
C ILE A 114 -9.38 12.07 2.04
N LEU A 115 -10.44 11.29 1.77
CA LEU A 115 -11.01 10.39 2.78
C LEU A 115 -9.99 9.28 3.09
N VAL A 116 -9.94 8.84 4.34
CA VAL A 116 -8.98 7.82 4.77
C VAL A 116 -9.70 6.72 5.53
N ASP A 117 -9.38 5.48 5.17
CA ASP A 117 -9.74 4.28 5.93
C ASP A 117 -8.46 3.72 6.56
N PHE A 118 -8.29 3.97 7.86
CA PHE A 118 -7.10 3.54 8.59
C PHE A 118 -7.31 2.15 9.19
N ILE A 119 -6.43 1.21 8.83
CA ILE A 119 -6.43 -0.14 9.39
C ILE A 119 -5.13 -0.34 10.21
N PRO A 120 -5.21 -0.51 11.54
CA PRO A 120 -4.06 -0.57 12.43
C PRO A 120 -3.22 -1.84 12.31
#